data_AF-A0AAW9BJF7-F1
#
_entry.id   AF-A0AAW9BJF7-F1
#
_cell.length_a   1.000
_cell.length_b   1.000
_cell.length_c   1.000
_cell.angle_alpha   90.00
_cell.angle_beta   90.00
_cell.angle_gamma   90.00
#
_symmetry.space_group_name_H-M   'P 1'
#
loop_
_entity.id
_entity.type
_entity.pdbx_description
1 polymer ?
#
loop_
_entity_poly.entity_id
_entity_poly.type
_entity_poly.pdbx_seq_one_letter_code
_entity_poly.pdbx_strand_id
1 'polypeptide(L)'
;MNKSALAMLLTVAFSSSAFAAEKDVAADIPVTPMNASRVPVDISVSNGNVANAVDQAIMDAVAKSMPAKSVAEYKASQQAQQPVTVDSYGMPVVQGTKVKTVDTAPVYTQQGQPPAIAATPVPSAAPQVKGSSDPITDSVRSKYKPHQEVTIEPGHGELLPVAAGLQNRIATPFVDAVVKTADMEVPIQTDGGFVYITPLSQAPIGLMVGERGMPETMVSLTLMPLDVPPVMVDVKVKMDAKTKAKHSEYIAKLKSDKEKNDFLTEARKGPTVKNDPRVNTEHEDRATSVLSEVAGGNIPNGFDITTDIPAEERYPCDIVRLGMYHEVGQRMISGREIIDVVLVKNDINGFREVREEYCLADDVIAVGVFDRATLAPGETTELYILRDKLYNEKLKRVRTRPRLTSSY
;
A
#
# COMPACT_ATOMS: atom_id res chain seq x y z
N MET A 1 1.97 35.17 -73.80
CA MET A 1 0.77 35.73 -74.46
C MET A 1 -0.45 34.97 -73.94
N ASN A 2 -1.43 35.71 -73.40
CA ASN A 2 -2.91 35.48 -73.31
C ASN A 2 -3.49 34.16 -73.87
N LYS A 3 -4.63 33.60 -73.44
CA LYS A 3 -5.77 33.88 -72.52
C LYS A 3 -6.62 32.58 -72.57
N SER A 4 -7.06 32.00 -71.47
CA SER A 4 -8.43 32.09 -70.90
C SER A 4 -9.60 31.58 -71.77
N ALA A 5 -10.39 30.68 -71.16
CA ALA A 5 -11.79 30.29 -71.44
C ALA A 5 -12.02 29.36 -72.66
N LEU A 6 -12.99 28.43 -72.72
CA LEU A 6 -14.33 28.38 -72.11
C LEU A 6 -14.93 26.95 -72.33
N ALA A 7 -15.68 26.47 -71.32
CA ALA A 7 -16.87 25.59 -71.29
C ALA A 7 -17.21 24.55 -72.39
N MET A 8 -17.69 23.37 -71.95
CA MET A 8 -19.03 22.77 -72.24
C MET A 8 -19.17 21.44 -71.46
N LEU A 9 -20.08 21.34 -70.47
CA LEU A 9 -21.47 20.87 -70.54
C LEU A 9 -21.64 19.38 -70.91
N LEU A 10 -21.99 18.54 -69.93
CA LEU A 10 -23.09 17.56 -70.10
C LEU A 10 -23.66 17.09 -68.76
N THR A 11 -24.92 17.43 -68.53
CA THR A 11 -25.82 16.94 -67.49
C THR A 11 -26.56 15.69 -67.97
N VAL A 12 -26.68 14.62 -67.18
CA VAL A 12 -27.92 13.81 -67.06
C VAL A 12 -27.93 13.14 -65.68
N ALA A 13 -28.99 13.41 -64.91
CA ALA A 13 -29.37 12.67 -63.71
C ALA A 13 -30.26 11.47 -64.11
N PHE A 14 -30.23 10.36 -63.37
CA PHE A 14 -31.41 9.55 -63.00
C PHE A 14 -31.03 8.49 -61.96
N SER A 15 -32.06 8.03 -61.26
CA SER A 15 -32.15 7.58 -59.89
C SER A 15 -32.22 6.05 -59.69
N SER A 16 -32.24 5.66 -58.39
CA SER A 16 -32.93 4.52 -57.74
C SER A 16 -32.31 3.10 -57.73
N SER A 17 -31.84 2.72 -56.52
CA SER A 17 -32.17 1.53 -55.69
C SER A 17 -32.40 0.15 -56.32
N ALA A 18 -31.72 -0.89 -55.79
CA ALA A 18 -32.31 -2.06 -55.08
C ALA A 18 -31.43 -3.34 -55.12
N PHE A 19 -31.20 -3.91 -53.92
CA PHE A 19 -31.01 -5.32 -53.51
C PHE A 19 -30.29 -6.37 -54.40
N ALA A 20 -29.27 -7.04 -53.83
CA ALA A 20 -29.27 -8.49 -53.55
C ALA A 20 -27.97 -8.92 -52.84
N ALA A 21 -28.12 -9.68 -51.76
CA ALA A 21 -27.07 -10.48 -51.14
C ALA A 21 -26.88 -11.79 -51.93
N GLU A 22 -25.69 -12.41 -51.89
CA GLU A 22 -25.49 -13.84 -51.54
C GLU A 22 -24.02 -14.31 -51.74
N LYS A 23 -23.48 -14.91 -50.67
CA LYS A 23 -22.45 -15.97 -50.53
C LYS A 23 -20.99 -15.81 -51.01
N ASP A 24 -20.12 -15.97 -50.01
CA ASP A 24 -18.99 -16.92 -49.92
C ASP A 24 -18.03 -17.03 -51.11
N VAL A 25 -16.90 -16.32 -50.99
CA VAL A 25 -15.59 -16.87 -51.38
C VAL A 25 -14.62 -16.59 -50.23
N ALA A 26 -14.51 -17.57 -49.33
CA ALA A 26 -13.34 -17.72 -48.49
C ALA A 26 -12.22 -18.39 -49.31
N ALA A 27 -10.98 -18.09 -48.91
CA ALA A 27 -9.70 -18.65 -49.38
C ALA A 27 -9.20 -18.12 -50.73
N ASP A 28 -8.26 -17.15 -50.70
CA ASP A 28 -6.82 -17.47 -50.73
C ASP A 28 -6.00 -16.16 -50.89
N ILE A 29 -5.49 -15.59 -49.79
CA ILE A 29 -4.31 -14.69 -49.86
C ILE A 29 -3.48 -14.93 -48.58
N PRO A 30 -2.23 -15.43 -48.69
CA PRO A 30 -1.35 -15.62 -47.55
C PRO A 30 -0.78 -14.26 -47.11
N VAL A 31 -1.18 -13.78 -45.93
CA VAL A 31 -0.49 -12.68 -45.24
C VAL A 31 0.46 -13.25 -44.19
N THR A 32 1.75 -13.22 -44.50
CA THR A 32 2.79 -13.38 -43.49
C THR A 32 2.78 -12.13 -42.58
N PRO A 33 2.84 -12.29 -41.25
CA PRO A 33 2.84 -11.13 -40.36
C PRO A 33 4.20 -10.43 -40.40
N MET A 34 4.27 -9.27 -41.03
CA MET A 34 5.32 -8.30 -40.72
C MET A 34 5.04 -7.70 -39.33
N ASN A 35 6.02 -7.89 -38.44
CA ASN A 35 6.23 -7.19 -37.18
C ASN A 35 5.47 -7.72 -35.94
N ALA A 36 6.05 -8.72 -35.28
CA ALA A 36 5.62 -9.27 -33.99
C ALA A 36 6.08 -8.45 -32.75
N SER A 37 6.28 -7.15 -32.91
CA SER A 37 6.64 -6.26 -31.79
C SER A 37 5.93 -4.93 -31.96
N ARG A 38 4.61 -4.93 -31.71
CA ARG A 38 3.93 -3.69 -31.34
C ARG A 38 4.21 -3.44 -29.86
N VAL A 39 5.20 -2.60 -29.61
CA VAL A 39 5.30 -1.89 -28.33
C VAL A 39 4.00 -1.10 -28.17
N PRO A 40 3.26 -1.23 -27.05
CA PRO A 40 2.12 -0.37 -26.79
C PRO A 40 2.62 1.07 -26.77
N VAL A 41 2.05 1.92 -27.63
CA VAL A 41 2.20 3.36 -27.52
C VAL A 41 1.38 3.75 -26.30
N ASP A 42 2.06 3.90 -25.17
CA ASP A 42 1.49 4.54 -24.00
C ASP A 42 1.21 5.99 -24.41
N ILE A 43 -0.07 6.36 -24.41
CA ILE A 43 -0.49 7.72 -24.69
C ILE A 43 -0.09 8.49 -23.45
N SER A 44 1.10 9.10 -23.48
CA SER A 44 1.55 10.02 -22.46
C SER A 44 0.57 11.19 -22.42
N VAL A 45 -0.40 11.10 -21.51
CA VAL A 45 -1.29 12.18 -21.13
C VAL A 45 -0.43 13.21 -20.40
N SER A 46 0.01 14.22 -21.15
CA SER A 46 0.55 15.45 -20.59
C SER A 46 -0.60 16.28 -19.99
N ASN A 47 -1.24 15.76 -18.93
CA ASN A 47 -2.09 16.56 -18.05
C ASN A 47 -1.24 17.00 -16.87
N GLY A 48 -1.34 18.28 -16.51
CA GLY A 48 -0.40 18.98 -15.63
C GLY A 48 -0.16 18.25 -14.32
N ASN A 49 1.11 18.17 -13.93
CA ASN A 49 1.60 17.51 -12.70
C ASN A 49 0.85 17.89 -11.42
N VAL A 50 0.15 19.02 -11.41
CA VAL A 50 -0.65 19.55 -10.29
C VAL A 50 -1.94 18.76 -10.09
N ALA A 51 -2.68 18.44 -11.15
CA ALA A 51 -3.95 17.70 -11.05
C ALA A 51 -3.71 16.31 -10.43
N ASN A 52 -2.71 15.59 -10.96
CA ASN A 52 -2.33 14.26 -10.46
C ASN A 52 -1.85 14.28 -8.99
N ALA A 53 -1.20 15.36 -8.53
CA ALA A 53 -0.74 15.48 -7.15
C ALA A 53 -1.90 15.75 -6.18
N VAL A 54 -2.87 16.55 -6.60
CA VAL A 54 -4.10 16.84 -5.84
C VAL A 54 -4.92 15.57 -5.66
N ASP A 55 -5.14 14.81 -6.73
CA ASP A 55 -5.91 13.56 -6.69
C ASP A 55 -5.25 12.53 -5.75
N GLN A 56 -3.92 12.38 -5.82
CA GLN A 56 -3.20 11.44 -4.96
C GLN A 56 -3.28 11.81 -3.47
N ALA A 57 -3.16 13.11 -3.14
CA ALA A 57 -3.25 13.56 -1.76
C ALA A 57 -4.67 13.47 -1.19
N ILE A 58 -5.67 13.74 -2.02
CA ILE A 58 -7.08 13.51 -1.72
C ILE A 58 -7.29 12.04 -1.33
N MET A 59 -6.81 11.10 -2.15
CA MET A 59 -6.92 9.66 -1.87
C MET A 59 -6.22 9.24 -0.57
N ASP A 60 -5.03 9.79 -0.28
CA ASP A 60 -4.28 9.48 0.93
C ASP A 60 -4.93 10.06 2.20
N ALA A 61 -5.60 11.22 2.11
CA ALA A 61 -6.31 11.83 3.23
C ALA A 61 -7.57 11.04 3.60
N VAL A 62 -8.34 10.58 2.60
CA VAL A 62 -9.57 9.82 2.88
C VAL A 62 -9.28 8.43 3.41
N ALA A 63 -8.20 7.78 2.94
CA ALA A 63 -7.74 6.52 3.51
C ALA A 63 -7.40 6.62 5.01
N LYS A 64 -7.09 7.82 5.51
CA LYS A 64 -6.81 8.09 6.93
C LYS A 64 -8.07 8.44 7.74
N SER A 65 -9.12 8.96 7.12
CA SER A 65 -10.37 9.36 7.80
C SER A 65 -11.46 8.27 7.78
N MET A 66 -11.31 7.23 6.96
CA MET A 66 -12.26 6.12 6.87
C MET A 66 -12.12 5.10 8.02
N PRO A 67 -13.24 4.51 8.52
CA PRO A 67 -13.18 3.36 9.43
C PRO A 67 -12.46 2.17 8.80
N ALA A 68 -11.69 1.42 9.59
CA ALA A 68 -10.82 0.34 9.10
C ALA A 68 -11.53 -0.72 8.21
N LYS A 69 -12.85 -0.89 8.38
CA LYS A 69 -13.68 -1.76 7.53
C LYS A 69 -13.89 -1.21 6.11
N SER A 70 -14.15 0.08 5.94
CA SER A 70 -14.37 0.67 4.60
C SER A 70 -13.06 0.82 3.83
N VAL A 71 -11.93 1.05 4.52
CA VAL A 71 -10.59 0.98 3.90
C VAL A 71 -10.27 -0.44 3.43
N ALA A 72 -10.68 -1.46 4.19
CA ALA A 72 -10.52 -2.86 3.78
C ALA A 72 -11.45 -3.24 2.62
N GLU A 73 -12.69 -2.74 2.60
CA GLU A 73 -13.64 -2.92 1.49
C GLU A 73 -13.21 -2.19 0.21
N TYR A 74 -12.64 -0.99 0.32
CA TYR A 74 -12.07 -0.24 -0.81
C TYR A 74 -10.78 -0.89 -1.35
N LYS A 75 -9.89 -1.37 -0.47
CA LYS A 75 -8.73 -2.18 -0.89
C LYS A 75 -9.16 -3.51 -1.51
N ALA A 76 -10.26 -4.09 -1.04
CA ALA A 76 -10.84 -5.30 -1.62
C ALA A 76 -11.53 -5.05 -2.96
N SER A 77 -12.15 -3.89 -3.20
CA SER A 77 -12.75 -3.54 -4.50
C SER A 77 -11.68 -3.26 -5.57
N GLN A 78 -10.54 -2.69 -5.18
CA GLN A 78 -9.36 -2.56 -6.05
C GLN A 78 -8.67 -3.91 -6.33
N GLN A 79 -8.74 -4.87 -5.39
CA GLN A 79 -8.23 -6.24 -5.59
C GLN A 79 -9.22 -7.17 -6.29
N ALA A 80 -10.51 -6.83 -6.36
CA ALA A 80 -11.54 -7.58 -7.09
C ALA A 80 -11.43 -7.45 -8.61
N GLN A 81 -10.53 -6.61 -9.12
CA GLN A 81 -10.10 -6.62 -10.50
C GLN A 81 -8.88 -7.54 -10.67
N GLN A 82 -9.06 -8.84 -10.37
CA GLN A 82 -8.23 -9.92 -10.90
C GLN A 82 -9.13 -11.00 -11.52
N PRO A 83 -8.69 -11.62 -12.63
CA PRO A 83 -9.56 -12.30 -13.58
C PRO A 83 -10.20 -13.56 -12.97
N VAL A 84 -11.52 -13.68 -13.13
CA VAL A 84 -12.27 -14.90 -12.82
C VAL A 84 -11.80 -16.00 -13.78
N THR A 85 -11.19 -17.07 -13.26
CA THR A 85 -10.93 -18.26 -14.06
C THR A 85 -12.24 -18.98 -14.34
N VAL A 86 -12.72 -18.84 -15.57
CA VAL A 86 -13.85 -19.60 -16.13
C VAL A 86 -13.34 -20.87 -16.80
N ASP A 87 -14.17 -21.92 -16.79
CA ASP A 87 -13.91 -23.10 -17.63
C ASP A 87 -14.11 -22.81 -19.13
N SER A 88 -13.87 -23.80 -19.98
CA SER A 88 -14.00 -23.68 -21.45
C SER A 88 -15.43 -23.31 -21.93
N TYR A 89 -16.42 -23.25 -21.04
CA TYR A 89 -17.80 -22.88 -21.36
C TYR A 89 -18.29 -21.65 -20.58
N GLY A 90 -17.39 -20.89 -19.94
CA GLY A 90 -17.70 -19.59 -19.37
C GLY A 90 -18.40 -19.61 -18.01
N MET A 91 -18.38 -20.74 -17.29
CA MET A 91 -19.00 -20.86 -15.97
C MET A 91 -17.96 -20.73 -14.84
N PRO A 92 -18.30 -20.10 -13.69
CA PRO A 92 -17.39 -19.93 -12.57
C PRO A 92 -17.17 -21.24 -11.80
N VAL A 93 -15.90 -21.57 -11.53
CA VAL A 93 -15.51 -22.80 -10.82
C VAL A 93 -15.56 -22.59 -9.30
N VAL A 94 -16.46 -23.30 -8.60
CA VAL A 94 -16.60 -23.24 -7.13
C VAL A 94 -15.73 -24.32 -6.47
N GLN A 95 -14.71 -23.95 -5.69
CA GLN A 95 -13.95 -24.89 -4.86
C GLN A 95 -14.67 -25.16 -3.53
N GLY A 96 -14.95 -26.43 -3.25
CA GLY A 96 -15.76 -26.88 -2.11
C GLY A 96 -15.09 -26.72 -0.73
N THR A 97 -15.90 -26.30 0.23
CA THR A 97 -15.58 -26.11 1.66
C THR A 97 -15.33 -27.44 2.37
N LYS A 98 -14.18 -27.59 3.05
CA LYS A 98 -13.93 -28.74 3.96
C LYS A 98 -14.53 -28.49 5.35
N VAL A 99 -15.36 -29.43 5.81
CA VAL A 99 -16.02 -29.44 7.12
C VAL A 99 -15.05 -30.00 8.19
N LYS A 100 -14.98 -29.35 9.37
CA LYS A 100 -14.29 -29.84 10.58
C LYS A 100 -15.15 -30.91 11.27
N THR A 101 -14.59 -32.10 11.50
CA THR A 101 -15.14 -33.10 12.41
C THR A 101 -14.53 -32.93 13.80
N VAL A 102 -15.39 -32.99 14.83
CA VAL A 102 -15.04 -32.99 16.25
C VAL A 102 -14.99 -34.45 16.70
N ASP A 103 -13.80 -34.92 17.11
CA ASP A 103 -13.66 -36.23 17.75
C ASP A 103 -13.75 -36.09 19.27
N THR A 104 -14.62 -36.91 19.84
CA THR A 104 -14.90 -37.04 21.27
C THR A 104 -14.53 -38.47 21.67
N ALA A 105 -13.66 -38.66 22.68
CA ALA A 105 -13.57 -39.90 23.45
C ALA A 105 -12.77 -39.72 24.76
N PRO A 106 -13.00 -40.57 25.79
CA PRO A 106 -13.15 -40.15 27.18
C PRO A 106 -11.92 -40.36 28.07
N VAL A 107 -11.90 -39.60 29.17
CA VAL A 107 -10.97 -39.70 30.30
C VAL A 107 -11.48 -40.77 31.29
N TYR A 108 -10.60 -41.70 31.68
CA TYR A 108 -10.80 -42.60 32.81
C TYR A 108 -10.34 -41.96 34.13
N THR A 109 -10.99 -42.45 35.17
CA THR A 109 -11.06 -42.05 36.59
C THR A 109 -9.73 -42.05 37.36
N GLN A 110 -9.70 -41.33 38.49
CA GLN A 110 -9.72 -41.92 39.85
C GLN A 110 -9.64 -40.82 40.93
N GLN A 111 -10.55 -40.92 41.91
CA GLN A 111 -10.59 -40.15 43.15
C GLN A 111 -9.60 -40.71 44.17
N GLY A 112 -9.06 -39.84 45.02
CA GLY A 112 -8.31 -40.25 46.20
C GLY A 112 -7.81 -39.05 47.00
N GLN A 113 -8.61 -38.63 47.98
CA GLN A 113 -8.32 -37.54 48.91
C GLN A 113 -7.93 -38.12 50.27
N PRO A 114 -6.94 -37.54 50.96
CA PRO A 114 -6.89 -37.61 52.43
C PRO A 114 -6.97 -36.20 53.08
N PRO A 115 -7.31 -36.14 54.38
CA PRO A 115 -7.91 -34.97 55.02
C PRO A 115 -6.92 -33.99 55.67
N ALA A 116 -7.47 -32.83 56.03
CA ALA A 116 -6.83 -31.74 56.75
C ALA A 116 -6.25 -32.15 58.11
N ILE A 117 -5.06 -31.63 58.44
CA ILE A 117 -4.43 -31.74 59.75
C ILE A 117 -4.17 -30.32 60.27
N ALA A 118 -4.59 -30.09 61.51
CA ALA A 118 -4.51 -28.84 62.24
C ALA A 118 -3.07 -28.42 62.61
N ALA A 119 -2.91 -27.11 62.76
CA ALA A 119 -1.66 -26.41 63.05
C ALA A 119 -1.07 -26.72 64.44
N THR A 120 0.25 -26.84 64.50
CA THR A 120 1.10 -26.57 65.69
C THR A 120 2.41 -25.91 65.24
N PRO A 121 3.08 -25.13 66.11
CA PRO A 121 3.78 -23.90 65.73
C PRO A 121 5.23 -24.09 65.28
N VAL A 122 5.66 -23.12 64.47
CA VAL A 122 7.00 -22.92 63.91
C VAL A 122 8.04 -22.68 65.02
N PRO A 123 9.12 -23.47 65.11
CA PRO A 123 10.38 -22.99 65.65
C PRO A 123 11.18 -22.32 64.53
N SER A 124 11.51 -21.05 64.74
CA SER A 124 12.45 -20.27 63.93
C SER A 124 13.80 -20.99 63.85
N ALA A 125 14.05 -21.68 62.74
CA ALA A 125 15.39 -22.00 62.28
C ALA A 125 15.66 -21.17 61.02
N ALA A 126 16.68 -20.32 61.10
CA ALA A 126 17.20 -19.57 59.96
C ALA A 126 17.36 -20.49 58.74
N PRO A 127 17.07 -20.03 57.51
CA PRO A 127 17.41 -20.81 56.33
C PRO A 127 18.93 -20.97 56.29
N GLN A 128 19.40 -22.14 56.70
CA GLN A 128 20.70 -22.65 56.34
C GLN A 128 20.68 -22.77 54.83
N VAL A 129 21.27 -21.78 54.14
CA VAL A 129 21.66 -21.89 52.74
C VAL A 129 22.72 -22.98 52.66
N LYS A 130 22.28 -24.24 52.67
CA LYS A 130 23.03 -25.33 52.09
C LYS A 130 22.85 -25.18 50.59
N GLY A 131 23.89 -24.65 49.92
CA GLY A 131 24.00 -24.72 48.48
C GLY A 131 23.83 -26.18 48.04
N SER A 132 22.63 -26.52 47.57
CA SER A 132 22.44 -27.61 46.64
C SER A 132 22.93 -27.09 45.30
N SER A 133 24.25 -27.08 45.14
CA SER A 133 24.83 -26.71 43.87
C SER A 133 24.55 -27.88 42.92
N ASP A 134 23.57 -27.68 42.03
CA ASP A 134 23.31 -28.64 40.97
C ASP A 134 24.59 -28.70 40.12
N PRO A 135 25.23 -29.88 40.00
CA PRO A 135 26.51 -30.01 39.30
C PRO A 135 26.46 -29.47 37.87
N ILE A 136 25.28 -29.42 37.25
CA ILE A 136 25.06 -28.80 35.94
C ILE A 136 25.17 -27.27 36.04
N THR A 137 24.51 -26.64 37.01
CA THR A 137 24.57 -25.18 37.19
C THR A 137 25.97 -24.67 37.52
N ASP A 138 26.75 -25.40 38.32
CA ASP A 138 28.14 -25.04 38.63
C ASP A 138 29.05 -25.15 37.40
N SER A 139 28.89 -26.23 36.62
CA SER A 139 29.62 -26.42 35.37
C SER A 139 29.31 -25.32 34.37
N VAL A 140 28.05 -24.90 34.26
CA VAL A 140 27.64 -23.83 33.34
C VAL A 140 28.09 -22.46 33.82
N ARG A 141 28.05 -22.19 35.13
CA ARG A 141 28.59 -20.97 35.73
C ARG A 141 30.11 -20.84 35.51
N SER A 142 30.84 -21.95 35.53
CA SER A 142 32.29 -21.95 35.23
C SER A 142 32.62 -21.57 33.77
N LYS A 143 31.66 -21.76 32.85
CA LYS A 143 31.78 -21.40 31.43
C LYS A 143 31.35 -19.96 31.13
N TYR A 144 30.80 -19.24 32.10
CA TYR A 144 30.35 -17.86 31.92
C TYR A 144 31.51 -16.95 31.49
N LYS A 145 31.27 -16.20 30.41
CA LYS A 145 32.09 -15.06 30.00
C LYS A 145 31.16 -13.93 29.57
N PRO A 146 31.49 -12.66 29.84
CA PRO A 146 30.71 -11.52 29.35
C PRO A 146 30.61 -11.49 27.81
N HIS A 147 31.68 -11.92 27.14
CA HIS A 147 31.71 -12.13 25.69
C HIS A 147 32.03 -13.60 25.41
N GLN A 148 31.16 -14.25 24.65
CA GLN A 148 31.24 -15.67 24.32
C GLN A 148 31.28 -15.83 22.82
N GLU A 149 32.26 -16.58 22.32
CA GLU A 149 32.32 -16.96 20.91
C GLU A 149 32.06 -18.46 20.80
N VAL A 150 31.05 -18.82 20.01
CA VAL A 150 30.53 -20.18 19.98
C VAL A 150 30.40 -20.61 18.54
N THR A 151 30.94 -21.79 18.21
CA THR A 151 30.88 -22.32 16.86
C THR A 151 30.03 -23.59 16.83
N ILE A 152 28.93 -23.55 16.08
CA ILE A 152 27.88 -24.59 16.07
C ILE A 152 27.63 -25.04 14.64
N GLU A 153 27.36 -26.33 14.44
CA GLU A 153 26.94 -26.88 13.17
C GLU A 153 25.40 -26.91 13.08
N PRO A 154 24.79 -26.66 11.91
CA PRO A 154 23.35 -26.83 11.72
C PRO A 154 22.85 -28.18 12.25
N GLY A 155 21.71 -28.17 12.92
CA GLY A 155 21.14 -29.35 13.57
C GLY A 155 21.79 -29.76 14.91
N HIS A 156 22.89 -29.11 15.33
CA HIS A 156 23.48 -29.31 16.66
C HIS A 156 23.01 -28.24 17.65
N GLY A 157 23.07 -28.61 18.94
CA GLY A 157 22.70 -27.75 20.06
C GLY A 157 23.90 -27.35 20.89
N GLU A 158 23.97 -26.08 21.31
CA GLU A 158 24.92 -25.62 22.33
C GLU A 158 24.18 -25.04 23.54
N LEU A 159 24.71 -25.30 24.73
CA LEU A 159 24.21 -24.72 25.99
C LEU A 159 25.00 -23.46 26.35
N LEU A 160 24.29 -22.34 26.56
CA LEU A 160 24.86 -21.02 26.77
C LEU A 160 24.45 -20.40 28.11
N PRO A 161 25.37 -20.03 29.00
CA PRO A 161 25.06 -19.21 30.17
C PRO A 161 24.67 -17.78 29.74
N VAL A 162 23.51 -17.31 30.20
CA VAL A 162 23.00 -15.95 29.94
C VAL A 162 22.55 -15.28 31.24
N ALA A 163 22.44 -13.94 31.25
CA ALA A 163 21.91 -13.23 32.40
C ALA A 163 20.39 -13.42 32.52
N ALA A 164 19.92 -13.70 33.73
CA ALA A 164 18.51 -13.64 34.07
C ALA A 164 18.09 -12.20 34.43
N GLY A 165 16.87 -11.81 34.05
CA GLY A 165 16.29 -10.50 34.33
C GLY A 165 16.87 -9.34 33.52
N LEU A 166 17.91 -9.57 32.72
CA LEU A 166 18.59 -8.56 31.92
C LEU A 166 18.62 -8.97 30.44
N GLN A 167 18.70 -7.98 29.54
CA GLN A 167 18.76 -8.22 28.11
C GLN A 167 20.15 -8.73 27.70
N ASN A 168 20.19 -9.85 26.99
CA ASN A 168 21.38 -10.44 26.40
C ASN A 168 21.34 -10.25 24.88
N ARG A 169 22.52 -10.17 24.24
CA ARG A 169 22.63 -10.07 22.77
C ARG A 169 23.30 -11.32 22.22
N ILE A 170 22.70 -11.90 21.19
CA ILE A 170 23.27 -12.98 20.40
C ILE A 170 23.45 -12.46 18.96
N ALA A 171 24.68 -12.30 18.53
CA ALA A 171 25.03 -11.99 17.15
C ALA A 171 25.13 -13.30 16.35
N THR A 172 24.54 -13.31 15.16
CA THR A 172 24.51 -14.46 14.26
C THR A 172 25.15 -14.10 12.92
N PRO A 173 25.54 -15.09 12.09
CA PRO A 173 26.11 -14.82 10.77
C PRO A 173 25.03 -14.56 9.70
N PHE A 174 23.75 -14.52 10.10
CA PHE A 174 22.61 -14.37 9.21
C PHE A 174 22.31 -12.90 8.91
N VAL A 175 21.74 -12.63 7.74
CA VAL A 175 21.29 -11.28 7.36
C VAL A 175 19.94 -10.98 8.01
N ASP A 176 19.03 -11.95 8.03
CA ASP A 176 17.70 -11.86 8.64
C ASP A 176 17.45 -13.08 9.54
N ALA A 177 17.95 -13.00 10.77
CA ALA A 177 17.82 -14.05 11.76
C ALA A 177 16.36 -14.23 12.19
N VAL A 178 15.85 -15.45 12.07
CA VAL A 178 14.57 -15.85 12.63
C VAL A 178 14.78 -16.76 13.84
N VAL A 179 14.04 -16.49 14.90
CA VAL A 179 14.04 -17.28 16.14
C VAL A 179 12.74 -18.06 16.25
N LYS A 180 12.85 -19.33 16.59
CA LYS A 180 11.72 -20.19 16.97
C LYS A 180 11.95 -20.69 18.37
N THR A 181 10.95 -20.58 19.22
CA THR A 181 11.00 -21.05 20.60
C THR A 181 9.63 -21.58 21.01
N ALA A 182 9.62 -22.47 22.01
CA ALA A 182 8.40 -22.91 22.68
C ALA A 182 7.99 -21.95 23.82
N ASP A 183 8.93 -21.13 24.31
CA ASP A 183 8.69 -20.20 25.41
C ASP A 183 8.03 -18.92 24.89
N MET A 184 6.74 -18.76 25.20
CA MET A 184 5.95 -17.59 24.79
C MET A 184 6.08 -16.39 25.73
N GLU A 185 6.61 -16.61 26.94
CA GLU A 185 6.68 -15.57 27.99
C GLU A 185 7.97 -14.75 27.94
N VAL A 186 8.97 -15.20 27.18
CA VAL A 186 10.27 -14.54 27.13
C VAL A 186 10.27 -13.45 26.05
N PRO A 187 10.56 -12.18 26.39
CA PRO A 187 10.74 -11.13 25.41
C PRO A 187 11.94 -11.42 24.50
N ILE A 188 11.66 -11.59 23.20
CA ILE A 188 12.66 -11.80 22.15
C ILE A 188 12.45 -10.78 21.05
N GLN A 189 13.50 -10.09 20.66
CA GLN A 189 13.52 -9.15 19.54
C GLN A 189 14.62 -9.53 18.56
N THR A 190 14.29 -9.54 17.27
CA THR A 190 15.24 -9.80 16.18
C THR A 190 15.43 -8.54 15.36
N ASP A 191 16.68 -8.15 15.12
CA ASP A 191 17.05 -7.03 14.26
C ASP A 191 18.18 -7.46 13.32
N GLY A 192 17.82 -7.80 12.08
CA GLY A 192 18.73 -8.40 11.10
C GLY A 192 19.39 -9.66 11.66
N GLY A 193 20.73 -9.65 11.76
CA GLY A 193 21.52 -10.75 12.32
C GLY A 193 21.62 -10.79 13.85
N PHE A 194 20.98 -9.87 14.57
CA PHE A 194 21.04 -9.80 16.04
C PHE A 194 19.75 -10.28 16.69
N VAL A 195 19.91 -11.08 17.74
CA VAL A 195 18.82 -11.54 18.61
C VAL A 195 19.02 -10.98 20.00
N TYR A 196 18.04 -10.24 20.50
CA TYR A 196 18.00 -9.72 21.86
C TYR A 196 16.99 -10.52 22.67
N ILE A 197 17.41 -11.00 23.83
CA ILE A 197 16.57 -11.85 24.68
C ILE A 197 16.71 -11.48 26.15
N THR A 198 15.58 -11.43 26.86
CA THR A 198 15.53 -11.11 28.29
C THR A 198 14.84 -12.24 29.06
N PRO A 199 15.60 -13.25 29.52
CA PRO A 199 15.03 -14.33 30.34
C PRO A 199 14.43 -13.79 31.64
N LEU A 200 13.17 -14.09 31.93
CA LEU A 200 12.48 -13.61 33.15
C LEU A 200 12.58 -14.60 34.33
N SER A 201 12.97 -15.83 34.07
CA SER A 201 13.12 -16.90 35.07
C SER A 201 14.49 -17.57 34.95
N GLN A 202 14.82 -18.44 35.91
CA GLN A 202 16.02 -19.28 35.88
C GLN A 202 15.81 -20.59 35.10
N ALA A 203 14.66 -20.76 34.42
CA ALA A 203 14.38 -21.95 33.63
C ALA A 203 15.20 -21.94 32.33
N PRO A 204 15.71 -23.11 31.88
CA PRO A 204 16.39 -23.20 30.58
C PRO A 204 15.43 -22.86 29.43
N ILE A 205 15.90 -22.08 28.45
CA ILE A 205 15.11 -21.64 27.29
C ILE A 205 15.68 -22.27 26.02
N GLY A 206 14.85 -22.95 25.26
CA GLY A 206 15.22 -23.53 23.96
C GLY A 206 14.93 -22.56 22.82
N LEU A 207 15.95 -22.20 22.04
CA LEU A 207 15.85 -21.38 20.84
C LEU A 207 16.38 -22.14 19.63
N MET A 208 15.68 -22.03 18.50
CA MET A 208 16.22 -22.37 17.18
C MET A 208 16.42 -21.07 16.40
N VAL A 209 17.64 -20.83 15.94
CA VAL A 209 18.01 -19.59 15.24
C VAL A 209 18.56 -19.94 13.86
N GLY A 210 18.05 -19.31 12.81
CA GLY A 210 18.50 -19.53 11.43
C GLY A 210 18.19 -18.35 10.53
N GLU A 211 18.59 -18.45 9.26
CA GLU A 211 18.25 -17.47 8.22
C GLU A 211 16.78 -17.62 7.81
N ARG A 212 16.07 -16.50 7.66
CA ARG A 212 14.67 -16.51 7.23
C ARG A 212 14.56 -17.14 5.84
N GLY A 213 13.64 -18.08 5.69
CA GLY A 213 13.43 -18.80 4.42
C GLY A 213 14.43 -19.95 4.15
N MET A 214 15.43 -20.16 5.02
CA MET A 214 16.40 -21.26 4.91
C MET A 214 16.47 -22.11 6.18
N PRO A 215 15.51 -23.00 6.43
CA PRO A 215 15.46 -23.82 7.64
C PRO A 215 16.69 -24.74 7.81
N GLU A 216 17.37 -25.11 6.73
CA GLU A 216 18.60 -25.91 6.74
C GLU A 216 19.79 -25.23 7.44
N THR A 217 19.70 -23.92 7.68
CA THR A 217 20.75 -23.15 8.39
C THR A 217 20.52 -23.08 9.90
N MET A 218 19.40 -23.62 10.40
CA MET A 218 19.02 -23.47 11.81
C MET A 218 19.96 -24.22 12.75
N VAL A 219 20.35 -23.52 13.82
CA VAL A 219 21.09 -24.05 14.97
C VAL A 219 20.22 -24.01 16.21
N SER A 220 20.41 -24.97 17.12
CA SER A 220 19.70 -25.02 18.40
C SER A 220 20.57 -24.39 19.49
N LEU A 221 20.01 -23.48 20.28
CA LEU A 221 20.65 -22.84 21.42
C LEU A 221 19.81 -23.13 22.66
N THR A 222 20.42 -23.69 23.70
CA THR A 222 19.79 -23.83 25.01
C THR A 222 20.38 -22.79 25.93
N LEU A 223 19.61 -21.75 26.23
CA LEU A 223 20.04 -20.70 27.13
C LEU A 223 19.78 -21.13 28.56
N MET A 224 20.79 -21.00 29.41
CA MET A 224 20.73 -21.23 30.83
C MET A 224 20.83 -19.89 31.55
N PRO A 225 19.71 -19.30 32.01
CA PRO A 225 19.75 -18.06 32.75
C PRO A 225 20.46 -18.28 34.08
N LEU A 226 21.31 -17.33 34.45
CA LEU A 226 22.06 -17.28 35.70
C LEU A 226 22.01 -15.87 36.28
N ASP A 227 22.20 -15.75 37.58
CA ASP A 227 22.45 -14.45 38.24
C ASP A 227 23.88 -13.99 37.96
N VAL A 228 24.05 -13.37 36.79
CA VAL A 228 25.31 -12.86 36.22
C VAL A 228 25.03 -11.61 35.36
N PRO A 229 26.03 -10.76 35.09
CA PRO A 229 25.85 -9.63 34.16
C PRO A 229 25.49 -10.06 32.73
N PRO A 230 24.86 -9.17 31.93
CA PRO A 230 24.47 -9.42 30.54
C PRO A 230 25.59 -9.98 29.69
N VAL A 231 25.25 -10.92 28.81
CA VAL A 231 26.23 -11.53 27.90
C VAL A 231 26.02 -11.12 26.46
N MET A 232 27.14 -11.07 25.75
CA MET A 232 27.23 -10.87 24.32
C MET A 232 27.77 -12.17 23.70
N VAL A 233 26.93 -12.86 22.94
CA VAL A 233 27.28 -14.13 22.32
C VAL A 233 27.46 -13.94 20.82
N ASP A 234 28.60 -14.31 20.27
CA ASP A 234 28.83 -14.35 18.83
C ASP A 234 28.77 -15.81 18.36
N VAL A 235 27.71 -16.14 17.63
CA VAL A 235 27.47 -17.48 17.09
C VAL A 235 28.06 -17.57 15.70
N LYS A 236 28.95 -18.54 15.50
CA LYS A 236 29.50 -18.91 14.19
C LYS A 236 28.86 -20.22 13.75
N VAL A 237 28.19 -20.20 12.61
CA VAL A 237 27.53 -21.40 12.07
C VAL A 237 28.45 -22.07 11.04
N LYS A 238 28.92 -23.28 11.36
CA LYS A 238 29.72 -24.12 10.45
C LYS A 238 28.80 -24.82 9.47
N MET A 239 28.58 -24.20 8.32
CA MET A 239 27.80 -24.80 7.23
C MET A 239 28.67 -25.73 6.38
N ASP A 240 28.08 -26.80 5.86
CA ASP A 240 28.69 -27.60 4.81
C ASP A 240 28.79 -26.80 3.50
N ALA A 241 29.68 -27.21 2.59
CA ALA A 241 29.95 -26.46 1.36
C ALA A 241 28.70 -26.23 0.50
N LYS A 242 27.79 -27.21 0.46
CA LYS A 242 26.54 -27.13 -0.30
C LYS A 242 25.56 -26.12 0.29
N THR A 243 25.34 -26.14 1.61
CA THR A 243 24.46 -25.16 2.27
C THR A 243 25.05 -23.76 2.23
N LYS A 244 26.37 -23.63 2.38
CA LYS A 244 27.05 -22.33 2.26
C LYS A 244 26.85 -21.70 0.87
N ALA A 245 26.96 -22.50 -0.20
CA ALA A 245 26.70 -22.03 -1.57
C ALA A 245 25.24 -21.58 -1.72
N LYS A 246 24.28 -22.42 -1.32
CA LYS A 246 22.85 -22.08 -1.33
C LYS A 246 22.53 -20.80 -0.55
N HIS A 247 23.15 -20.63 0.62
CA HIS A 247 22.97 -19.46 1.45
C HIS A 247 23.47 -18.20 0.74
N SER A 248 24.66 -18.24 0.15
CA SER A 248 25.18 -17.10 -0.62
C SER A 248 24.31 -16.75 -1.83
N GLU A 249 23.78 -17.74 -2.55
CA GLU A 249 22.86 -17.53 -3.67
C GLU A 249 21.53 -16.93 -3.22
N TYR A 250 20.99 -17.42 -2.10
CA TYR A 250 19.74 -16.91 -1.51
C TYR A 250 19.87 -15.44 -1.11
N ILE A 251 20.94 -15.07 -0.41
CA ILE A 251 21.22 -13.68 -0.02
C ILE A 251 21.42 -12.78 -1.24
N ALA A 252 22.15 -13.25 -2.26
CA ALA A 252 22.34 -12.49 -3.50
C ALA A 252 21.01 -12.22 -4.22
N LYS A 253 20.11 -13.22 -4.25
CA LYS A 253 18.77 -13.07 -4.82
C LYS A 253 17.92 -12.07 -4.05
N LEU A 254 17.86 -12.17 -2.71
CA LEU A 254 17.14 -11.22 -1.87
C LEU A 254 17.61 -9.77 -2.10
N LYS A 255 18.93 -9.57 -2.20
CA LYS A 255 19.50 -8.26 -2.49
C LYS A 255 19.07 -7.73 -3.86
N SER A 256 19.15 -8.58 -4.90
CA SER A 256 18.71 -8.21 -6.25
C SER A 256 17.21 -7.88 -6.31
N ASP A 257 16.36 -8.64 -5.62
CA ASP A 257 14.92 -8.42 -5.59
C ASP A 257 14.59 -7.10 -4.87
N LYS A 258 15.29 -6.81 -3.77
CA LYS A 258 15.17 -5.54 -3.05
C LYS A 258 15.59 -4.36 -3.92
N GLU A 259 16.76 -4.43 -4.55
CA GLU A 259 17.26 -3.36 -5.44
C GLU A 259 16.30 -3.09 -6.60
N LYS A 260 15.74 -4.15 -7.20
CA LYS A 260 14.72 -4.03 -8.25
C LYS A 260 13.47 -3.34 -7.73
N ASN A 261 12.98 -3.71 -6.54
CA ASN A 261 11.79 -3.11 -5.97
C ASN A 261 12.00 -1.63 -5.58
N ASP A 262 13.16 -1.31 -5.03
CA ASP A 262 13.55 0.07 -4.69
C ASP A 262 13.61 0.93 -5.97
N PHE A 263 14.22 0.41 -7.04
CA PHE A 263 14.24 1.06 -8.35
C PHE A 263 12.83 1.30 -8.92
N LEU A 264 11.96 0.27 -8.88
CA LEU A 264 10.58 0.41 -9.34
C LEU A 264 9.78 1.42 -8.52
N THR A 265 10.02 1.47 -7.21
CA THR A 265 9.37 2.42 -6.29
C THR A 265 9.81 3.85 -6.60
N GLU A 266 11.09 4.06 -6.87
CA GLU A 266 11.60 5.38 -7.23
C GLU A 266 11.14 5.82 -8.62
N ALA A 267 11.14 4.93 -9.60
CA ALA A 267 10.62 5.20 -10.94
C ALA A 267 9.12 5.59 -10.92
N ARG A 268 8.32 4.99 -10.02
CA ARG A 268 6.90 5.31 -9.86
C ARG A 268 6.63 6.68 -9.24
N LYS A 269 7.54 7.22 -8.43
CA LYS A 269 7.36 8.56 -7.81
C LYS A 269 7.43 9.70 -8.84
N GLY A 270 7.88 9.42 -10.06
CA GLY A 270 8.07 10.43 -11.09
C GLY A 270 9.22 11.40 -10.78
N PRO A 271 9.62 12.24 -11.75
CA PRO A 271 10.62 13.27 -11.52
C PRO A 271 10.05 14.32 -10.53
N THR A 272 10.58 14.36 -9.31
CA THR A 272 10.27 15.44 -8.37
C THR A 272 10.96 16.72 -8.86
N VAL A 273 10.20 17.59 -9.53
CA VAL A 273 10.71 18.89 -9.99
C VAL A 273 10.71 19.86 -8.81
N LYS A 274 11.57 19.61 -7.81
CA LYS A 274 11.63 20.37 -6.56
C LYS A 274 12.01 21.86 -6.72
N ASN A 275 12.40 22.31 -7.91
CA ASN A 275 12.90 23.67 -8.15
C ASN A 275 12.57 24.19 -9.57
N ASP A 276 11.39 23.93 -10.14
CA ASP A 276 10.98 24.67 -11.35
C ASP A 276 10.47 26.05 -10.94
N PRO A 277 11.08 27.17 -11.38
CA PRO A 277 10.58 28.51 -11.09
C PRO A 277 9.16 28.79 -11.62
N ARG A 278 8.63 27.91 -12.50
CA ARG A 278 7.25 27.98 -13.00
C ARG A 278 6.23 27.32 -12.08
N VAL A 279 6.68 26.51 -11.13
CA VAL A 279 5.86 25.71 -10.22
C VAL A 279 6.02 26.31 -8.83
N ASN A 280 5.01 27.05 -8.36
CA ASN A 280 5.02 27.54 -6.99
C ASN A 280 4.49 26.42 -6.07
N THR A 281 5.42 25.60 -5.59
CA THR A 281 5.11 24.43 -4.76
C THR A 281 4.30 24.79 -3.51
N GLU A 282 4.46 25.99 -2.94
CA GLU A 282 3.71 26.40 -1.75
C GLU A 282 2.21 26.55 -2.03
N HIS A 283 1.85 27.12 -3.19
CA HIS A 283 0.45 27.26 -3.57
C HIS A 283 -0.18 25.91 -3.94
N GLU A 284 0.59 25.03 -4.59
CA GLU A 284 0.16 23.68 -4.94
C GLU A 284 -0.03 22.82 -3.69
N ASP A 285 0.95 22.81 -2.78
CA ASP A 285 0.89 22.08 -1.50
C ASP A 285 -0.31 22.54 -0.67
N ARG A 286 -0.59 23.86 -0.66
CA ARG A 286 -1.76 24.41 0.02
C ARG A 286 -3.07 23.97 -0.63
N ALA A 287 -3.22 24.12 -1.94
CA ALA A 287 -4.44 23.72 -2.64
C ALA A 287 -4.71 22.21 -2.44
N THR A 288 -3.64 21.41 -2.55
CA THR A 288 -3.62 19.97 -2.29
C THR A 288 -4.08 19.67 -0.85
N SER A 289 -3.48 20.32 0.15
CA SER A 289 -3.85 20.13 1.55
C SER A 289 -5.30 20.48 1.82
N VAL A 290 -5.79 21.62 1.33
CA VAL A 290 -7.16 22.10 1.54
C VAL A 290 -8.16 21.13 0.91
N LEU A 291 -7.97 20.75 -0.36
CA LEU A 291 -8.88 19.83 -1.05
C LEU A 291 -8.85 18.43 -0.44
N SER A 292 -7.68 17.95 0.01
CA SER A 292 -7.56 16.66 0.68
C SER A 292 -8.29 16.59 2.03
N GLU A 293 -8.32 17.70 2.78
CA GLU A 293 -9.05 17.80 4.05
C GLU A 293 -10.56 17.73 3.82
N VAL A 294 -11.06 18.45 2.79
CA VAL A 294 -12.47 18.42 2.37
C VAL A 294 -12.88 17.03 1.89
N ALA A 295 -12.05 16.40 1.05
CA ALA A 295 -12.32 15.04 0.57
C ALA A 295 -12.36 14.03 1.72
N GLY A 296 -11.54 14.25 2.76
CA GLY A 296 -11.55 13.47 3.99
C GLY A 296 -12.82 13.64 4.84
N GLY A 297 -13.75 14.53 4.44
CA GLY A 297 -15.00 14.84 5.13
C GLY A 297 -14.88 15.93 6.20
N ASN A 298 -13.73 16.60 6.31
CA ASN A 298 -13.49 17.66 7.29
C ASN A 298 -13.69 19.05 6.67
N ILE A 299 -13.98 20.05 7.50
CA ILE A 299 -14.05 21.45 7.06
C ILE A 299 -12.69 22.10 7.34
N PRO A 300 -11.97 22.61 6.31
CA PRO A 300 -10.67 23.24 6.50
C PRO A 300 -10.72 24.48 7.38
N ASN A 301 -9.63 24.75 8.07
CA ASN A 301 -9.54 25.91 8.96
C ASN A 301 -9.84 27.23 8.23
N GLY A 302 -10.78 28.02 8.77
CA GLY A 302 -11.17 29.32 8.22
C GLY A 302 -12.13 29.24 7.03
N PHE A 303 -12.74 28.09 6.78
CA PHE A 303 -13.88 27.91 5.89
C PHE A 303 -15.15 27.63 6.70
N ASP A 304 -16.27 28.17 6.22
CA ASP A 304 -17.61 27.89 6.75
C ASP A 304 -18.50 27.34 5.63
N ILE A 305 -19.32 26.33 5.93
CA ILE A 305 -20.31 25.81 4.99
C ILE A 305 -21.43 26.83 4.79
N THR A 306 -21.84 27.01 3.55
CA THR A 306 -23.04 27.79 3.19
C THR A 306 -23.97 26.98 2.30
N THR A 307 -25.26 27.29 2.40
CA THR A 307 -26.31 26.79 1.50
C THR A 307 -26.58 27.73 0.32
N ASP A 308 -26.01 28.93 0.36
CA ASP A 308 -26.29 29.98 -0.61
C ASP A 308 -25.38 29.84 -1.83
N ILE A 309 -25.85 29.07 -2.81
CA ILE A 309 -25.20 28.88 -4.11
C ILE A 309 -25.98 29.65 -5.18
N PRO A 310 -25.38 30.67 -5.82
CA PRO A 310 -26.00 31.39 -6.93
C PRO A 310 -26.38 30.43 -8.07
N ALA A 311 -27.51 30.69 -8.74
CA ALA A 311 -27.98 29.85 -9.83
C ALA A 311 -26.97 29.72 -10.99
N GLU A 312 -26.21 30.78 -11.24
CA GLU A 312 -25.16 30.84 -12.27
C GLU A 312 -23.97 29.93 -11.97
N GLU A 313 -23.72 29.63 -10.69
CA GLU A 313 -22.58 28.82 -10.24
C GLU A 313 -22.99 27.41 -9.84
N ARG A 314 -24.26 27.04 -10.03
CA ARG A 314 -24.79 25.72 -9.66
C ARG A 314 -24.22 24.59 -10.52
N TYR A 315 -23.79 24.92 -11.73
CA TYR A 315 -23.24 24.02 -12.74
C TYR A 315 -21.87 24.55 -13.21
N PRO A 316 -20.80 24.39 -12.40
CA PRO A 316 -19.51 25.06 -12.64
C PRO A 316 -18.67 24.42 -13.75
N CYS A 317 -19.04 23.24 -14.24
CA CYS A 317 -18.29 22.53 -15.28
C CYS A 317 -18.87 22.77 -16.68
N ASP A 318 -18.04 22.63 -17.71
CA ASP A 318 -18.47 22.68 -19.10
C ASP A 318 -19.32 21.45 -19.44
N ILE A 319 -20.65 21.65 -19.48
CA ILE A 319 -21.63 20.61 -19.78
C ILE A 319 -21.41 19.96 -21.16
N VAL A 320 -20.86 20.69 -22.13
CA VAL A 320 -20.63 20.18 -23.49
C VAL A 320 -19.46 19.20 -23.51
N ARG A 321 -18.42 19.46 -22.71
CA ARG A 321 -17.24 18.58 -22.63
C ARG A 321 -17.45 17.42 -21.68
N LEU A 322 -18.02 17.67 -20.51
CA LEU A 322 -18.25 16.63 -19.50
C LEU A 322 -19.35 15.66 -19.93
N GLY A 323 -20.44 16.18 -20.54
CA GLY A 323 -21.51 15.36 -21.11
C GLY A 323 -22.20 14.43 -20.11
N MET A 324 -22.12 14.75 -18.81
CA MET A 324 -22.71 14.03 -17.69
C MET A 324 -23.36 15.02 -16.72
N TYR A 325 -24.36 14.56 -15.98
CA TYR A 325 -24.95 15.33 -14.90
C TYR A 325 -23.89 15.73 -13.87
N HIS A 326 -23.88 17.00 -13.50
CA HIS A 326 -23.05 17.52 -12.42
C HIS A 326 -23.80 18.63 -11.69
N GLU A 327 -23.63 18.79 -10.38
CA GLU A 327 -24.26 19.88 -9.63
C GLU A 327 -23.51 20.16 -8.33
N VAL A 328 -23.38 21.43 -7.94
CA VAL A 328 -22.80 21.80 -6.63
C VAL A 328 -23.74 21.35 -5.52
N GLY A 329 -23.27 20.38 -4.70
CA GLY A 329 -23.99 19.88 -3.54
C GLY A 329 -23.68 20.66 -2.26
N GLN A 330 -22.44 21.12 -2.11
CA GLN A 330 -21.98 21.85 -0.93
C GLN A 330 -21.03 22.97 -1.34
N ARG A 331 -21.07 24.06 -0.58
CA ARG A 331 -20.14 25.18 -0.75
C ARG A 331 -19.55 25.58 0.58
N MET A 332 -18.23 25.75 0.61
CA MET A 332 -17.49 26.29 1.75
C MET A 332 -16.87 27.62 1.37
N ILE A 333 -17.02 28.64 2.21
CA ILE A 333 -16.54 29.99 1.93
C ILE A 333 -15.54 30.41 3.00
N SER A 334 -14.43 30.98 2.56
CA SER A 334 -13.48 31.70 3.39
C SER A 334 -13.48 33.20 3.06
N GLY A 335 -12.58 33.94 3.69
CA GLY A 335 -12.38 35.37 3.42
C GLY A 335 -11.92 35.64 1.97
N ARG A 336 -11.20 34.71 1.33
CA ARG A 336 -10.58 34.90 0.01
C ARG A 336 -10.89 33.80 -1.01
N GLU A 337 -11.46 32.69 -0.57
CA GLU A 337 -11.59 31.48 -1.38
C GLU A 337 -12.96 30.85 -1.19
N ILE A 338 -13.36 30.06 -2.20
CA ILE A 338 -14.58 29.26 -2.20
C ILE A 338 -14.20 27.84 -2.59
N ILE A 339 -14.73 26.85 -1.88
CA ILE A 339 -14.63 25.44 -2.26
C ILE A 339 -16.03 24.96 -2.62
N ASP A 340 -16.20 24.42 -3.82
CA ASP A 340 -17.42 23.73 -4.22
C ASP A 340 -17.18 22.23 -4.26
N VAL A 341 -18.10 21.48 -3.66
CA VAL A 341 -18.21 20.03 -3.78
C VAL A 341 -19.30 19.74 -4.80
N VAL A 342 -18.90 19.18 -5.94
CA VAL A 342 -19.76 18.90 -7.08
C VAL A 342 -20.02 17.41 -7.16
N LEU A 343 -21.30 17.03 -7.14
CA LEU A 343 -21.71 15.67 -7.43
C LEU A 343 -21.70 15.48 -8.95
N VAL A 344 -20.92 14.52 -9.46
CA VAL A 344 -20.93 14.12 -10.86
C VAL A 344 -21.55 12.74 -10.96
N LYS A 345 -22.48 12.55 -11.91
CA LYS A 345 -23.15 11.28 -12.17
C LYS A 345 -23.11 10.94 -13.65
N ASN A 346 -22.63 9.74 -13.96
CA ASN A 346 -22.70 9.22 -15.32
C ASN A 346 -24.14 8.78 -15.62
N ASP A 347 -24.91 9.65 -16.26
CA ASP A 347 -26.30 9.43 -16.69
C ASP A 347 -26.41 8.90 -18.13
N ILE A 348 -25.28 8.58 -18.75
CA ILE A 348 -25.22 8.08 -20.12
C ILE A 348 -24.79 6.61 -20.18
N ASN A 349 -25.01 5.99 -21.34
CA ASN A 349 -24.60 4.61 -21.59
C ASN A 349 -23.11 4.57 -22.00
N GLY A 350 -22.32 3.80 -21.27
CA GLY A 350 -20.88 3.62 -21.47
C GLY A 350 -20.02 4.19 -20.33
N PHE A 351 -18.75 3.79 -20.32
CA PHE A 351 -17.76 4.35 -19.41
C PHE A 351 -17.42 5.78 -19.81
N ARG A 352 -17.31 6.66 -18.82
CA ARG A 352 -16.90 8.05 -19.00
C ARG A 352 -15.87 8.46 -17.99
N GLU A 353 -14.90 9.23 -18.47
CA GLU A 353 -13.86 9.80 -17.64
C GLU A 353 -14.25 11.24 -17.25
N VAL A 354 -14.23 11.51 -15.95
CA VAL A 354 -14.26 12.85 -15.38
C VAL A 354 -12.84 13.38 -15.44
N ARG A 355 -12.64 14.43 -16.23
CA ARG A 355 -11.36 15.13 -16.32
C ARG A 355 -11.51 16.51 -15.69
N GLU A 356 -10.55 16.87 -14.85
CA GLU A 356 -10.55 18.10 -14.05
C GLU A 356 -10.64 19.35 -14.93
N GLU A 357 -10.03 19.26 -16.11
CA GLU A 357 -10.01 20.29 -17.15
C GLU A 357 -11.38 20.75 -17.64
N TYR A 358 -12.42 19.93 -17.48
CA TYR A 358 -13.78 20.30 -17.87
C TYR A 358 -14.39 21.31 -16.89
N CYS A 359 -13.79 21.48 -15.71
CA CYS A 359 -14.24 22.41 -14.68
C CYS A 359 -13.23 23.53 -14.45
N LEU A 360 -12.28 23.72 -15.37
CA LEU A 360 -11.37 24.86 -15.36
C LEU A 360 -12.07 26.12 -15.87
N ALA A 361 -12.00 27.18 -15.07
CA ALA A 361 -12.43 28.53 -15.41
C ALA A 361 -11.40 29.55 -14.88
N ASP A 362 -11.53 30.82 -15.24
CA ASP A 362 -10.51 31.83 -14.91
C ASP A 362 -10.37 32.11 -13.40
N ASP A 363 -11.42 31.86 -12.62
CA ASP A 363 -11.46 32.02 -11.17
C ASP A 363 -11.08 30.74 -10.40
N VAL A 364 -10.83 29.63 -11.11
CA VAL A 364 -10.49 28.33 -10.53
C VAL A 364 -8.99 28.24 -10.24
N ILE A 365 -8.65 27.89 -9.00
CA ILE A 365 -7.29 27.69 -8.51
C ILE A 365 -6.86 26.24 -8.71
N ALA A 366 -7.72 25.30 -8.30
CA ALA A 366 -7.45 23.86 -8.37
C ALA A 366 -8.76 23.06 -8.48
N VAL A 367 -8.66 21.89 -9.09
CA VAL A 367 -9.74 20.91 -9.20
C VAL A 367 -9.17 19.54 -8.84
N GLY A 368 -9.95 18.71 -8.16
CA GLY A 368 -9.56 17.32 -7.87
C GLY A 368 -10.77 16.40 -7.86
N VAL A 369 -10.57 15.17 -8.32
CA VAL A 369 -11.60 14.11 -8.36
C VAL A 369 -11.38 13.14 -7.21
N PHE A 370 -12.48 12.64 -6.63
CA PHE A 370 -12.42 11.69 -5.53
C PHE A 370 -13.18 10.38 -5.77
N ASP A 371 -12.70 9.29 -5.16
CA ASP A 371 -13.10 7.89 -5.38
C ASP A 371 -12.66 7.32 -6.75
N ARG A 372 -13.12 7.91 -7.87
CA ARG A 372 -12.85 7.39 -9.21
C ARG A 372 -12.98 8.45 -10.32
N ALA A 373 -11.99 8.52 -11.21
CA ALA A 373 -12.04 9.37 -12.40
C ALA A 373 -12.82 8.72 -13.55
N THR A 374 -12.92 7.39 -13.62
CA THR A 374 -13.71 6.69 -14.64
C THR A 374 -14.98 6.11 -14.03
N LEU A 375 -16.14 6.53 -14.55
CA LEU A 375 -17.47 6.14 -14.09
C LEU A 375 -18.13 5.16 -15.05
N ALA A 376 -18.64 4.06 -14.53
CA ALA A 376 -19.61 3.22 -15.25
C ALA A 376 -21.00 3.89 -15.29
N PRO A 377 -21.93 3.43 -16.16
CA PRO A 377 -23.28 3.98 -16.21
C PRO A 377 -23.99 3.91 -14.85
N GLY A 378 -24.53 5.03 -14.41
CA GLY A 378 -25.20 5.19 -13.12
C GLY A 378 -24.27 5.45 -11.93
N GLU A 379 -22.95 5.35 -12.10
CA GLU A 379 -21.99 5.65 -11.04
C GLU A 379 -21.84 7.16 -10.80
N THR A 380 -21.40 7.48 -9.59
CA THR A 380 -21.21 8.85 -9.11
C THR A 380 -19.82 9.05 -8.53
N THR A 381 -19.32 10.27 -8.58
CA THR A 381 -18.08 10.71 -7.94
C THR A 381 -18.26 12.14 -7.42
N GLU A 382 -17.45 12.51 -6.43
CA GLU A 382 -17.33 13.88 -5.98
C GLU A 382 -16.14 14.55 -6.67
N LEU A 383 -16.38 15.78 -7.11
CA LEU A 383 -15.37 16.65 -7.68
C LEU A 383 -15.26 17.90 -6.80
N TYR A 384 -14.05 18.28 -6.42
CA TYR A 384 -13.80 19.45 -5.60
C TYR A 384 -13.17 20.55 -6.42
N ILE A 385 -13.72 21.76 -6.32
CA ILE A 385 -13.26 22.94 -7.07
C ILE A 385 -12.90 24.03 -6.07
N LEU A 386 -11.62 24.42 -6.02
CA LEU A 386 -11.13 25.56 -5.26
C LEU A 386 -11.09 26.80 -6.15
N ARG A 387 -11.72 27.90 -5.72
CA ARG A 387 -11.85 29.15 -6.49
C ARG A 387 -11.43 30.38 -5.71
N ASP A 388 -10.98 31.40 -6.43
CA ASP A 388 -10.65 32.73 -5.91
C ASP A 388 -11.91 33.61 -5.82
N LYS A 389 -12.41 33.79 -4.59
CA LYS A 389 -13.59 34.62 -4.32
C LYS A 389 -13.44 36.06 -4.83
N LEU A 390 -12.20 36.58 -4.85
CA LEU A 390 -11.92 37.97 -5.17
C LEU A 390 -11.53 38.18 -6.65
N TYR A 391 -11.67 37.15 -7.49
CA TYR A 391 -11.26 37.20 -8.89
C TYR A 391 -11.85 38.40 -9.65
N ASN A 392 -13.17 38.58 -9.58
CA ASN A 392 -13.87 39.69 -10.25
C ASN A 392 -13.46 41.07 -9.70
N GLU A 393 -13.16 41.19 -8.41
CA GLU A 393 -12.64 42.44 -7.85
C GLU A 393 -11.23 42.74 -8.34
N LYS A 394 -10.37 41.71 -8.46
CA LYS A 394 -9.02 41.85 -8.98
C LYS A 394 -9.07 42.32 -10.42
N LEU A 395 -9.89 41.70 -11.27
CA LEU A 395 -10.09 42.13 -12.66
C LEU A 395 -10.45 43.62 -12.78
N LYS A 396 -11.36 44.11 -11.94
CA LYS A 396 -11.74 45.55 -11.92
C LYS A 396 -10.60 46.48 -11.51
N ARG A 397 -9.63 46.00 -10.71
CA ARG A 397 -8.46 46.78 -10.26
C ARG A 397 -7.33 46.79 -11.29
N VAL A 398 -7.29 45.83 -12.22
CA VAL A 398 -6.25 45.79 -13.25
C VAL A 398 -6.50 46.86 -14.30
N ARG A 399 -5.61 47.85 -14.38
CA ARG A 399 -5.53 48.76 -15.54
C ARG A 399 -4.86 48.02 -16.68
N THR A 400 -5.65 47.45 -17.59
CA THR A 400 -5.12 46.80 -18.79
C THR A 400 -4.88 47.82 -19.90
N ARG A 401 -3.84 47.57 -20.70
CA ARG A 401 -3.62 48.30 -21.95
C ARG A 401 -4.75 47.94 -22.94
N PRO A 402 -5.21 48.88 -23.80
CA PRO A 402 -6.11 48.57 -24.90
C PRO A 402 -5.52 47.49 -25.82
N ARG A 403 -6.31 46.45 -26.12
CA ARG A 403 -5.88 45.39 -27.04
C ARG A 403 -6.13 45.80 -28.48
N LEU A 404 -5.18 45.49 -29.36
CA LEU A 404 -5.25 45.78 -30.80
C LEU A 404 -6.32 44.97 -31.55
N THR A 405 -6.94 43.99 -30.89
CA THR A 405 -7.96 43.09 -31.44
C THR A 405 -9.38 43.40 -30.96
N SER A 406 -9.57 44.47 -30.19
CA SER A 406 -10.91 44.95 -29.82
C SER A 406 -11.38 45.93 -30.90
N SER A 407 -11.96 45.39 -31.97
CA SER A 407 -12.89 46.13 -32.83
C SER A 407 -14.31 45.72 -32.43
N TYR A 408 -15.09 46.73 -32.03
CA TYR A 408 -16.55 46.79 -31.79
C TYR A 408 -17.37 45.50 -31.91
#